data_AF-A0A150ISM4-F1
#
_entry.id   AF-A0A150ISM4-F1
#
_cell.length_a   1.000
_cell.length_b   1.000
_cell.length_c   1.000
_cell.angle_alpha   90.00
_cell.angle_beta   90.00
_cell.angle_gamma   90.00
#
_symmetry.space_group_name_H-M   'P 1'
#
loop_
_entity.id
_entity.type
_entity.pdbx_description
1 polymer ?
#
loop_
_entity_poly.entity_id
_entity_poly.type
_entity_poly.pdbx_seq_one_letter_code
_entity_poly.pdbx_strand_id
1 'polypeptide(L)'
;MVLKKWLVDNGIDVSKVDIKALGPGDATTALTAKQIDAVFLPHPSPALLEINGNGKSVVESGEMWPGHACCVLLVSGKLIRENPELVKEIINIHIKATEYIKDNPEESAEIASRKLGLTKEVVMYSMQNSDTTFIHNPNDIISYMEAYAKEHYDLGYTKKLLTAKDLIDTKLYDEVIKK
;
A
#
# COMPACT_ATOMS: atom_id res chain seq x y z
N MET A 1 10.67 -3.12 -1.68
CA MET A 1 10.87 -4.58 -1.84
C MET A 1 10.30 -5.06 -3.16
N VAL A 2 9.03 -4.81 -3.46
CA VAL A 2 8.35 -5.19 -4.72
C VAL A 2 9.20 -4.91 -5.97
N LEU A 3 9.71 -3.69 -6.12
CA LEU A 3 10.61 -3.34 -7.23
C LEU A 3 11.85 -4.26 -7.32
N LYS A 4 12.56 -4.50 -6.21
CA LYS A 4 13.75 -5.36 -6.19
C LYS A 4 13.40 -6.80 -6.58
N LYS A 5 12.31 -7.33 -6.03
CA LYS A 5 11.77 -8.64 -6.38
C LYS A 5 11.51 -8.72 -7.88
N TRP A 6 10.74 -7.78 -8.42
CA TRP A 6 10.37 -7.75 -9.83
C TRP A 6 11.58 -7.68 -10.77
N LEU A 7 12.60 -6.88 -10.41
CA LEU A 7 13.86 -6.84 -11.16
C LEU A 7 14.56 -8.21 -11.17
N VAL A 8 14.68 -8.86 -10.00
CA VAL A 8 15.31 -10.19 -9.88
C VAL A 8 14.52 -11.25 -10.66
N ASP A 9 13.20 -11.26 -10.55
CA ASP A 9 12.31 -12.20 -11.23
C ASP A 9 12.41 -12.07 -12.76
N ASN A 10 12.79 -10.88 -13.27
CA ASN A 10 13.05 -10.61 -14.69
C ASN A 10 14.54 -10.75 -15.08
N GLY A 11 15.36 -11.35 -14.22
CA GLY A 11 16.78 -11.61 -14.50
C GLY A 11 17.67 -10.36 -14.47
N ILE A 12 17.19 -9.24 -13.92
CA ILE A 12 17.97 -8.02 -13.76
C ILE A 12 18.78 -8.09 -12.47
N ASP A 13 20.08 -7.97 -12.62
CA ASP A 13 21.01 -7.84 -11.50
C ASP A 13 20.83 -6.47 -10.82
N VAL A 14 20.20 -6.48 -9.64
CA VAL A 14 19.93 -5.27 -8.84
C VAL A 14 21.17 -4.48 -8.48
N SER A 15 22.37 -5.08 -8.50
CA SER A 15 23.63 -4.34 -8.27
C SER A 15 24.02 -3.41 -9.43
N LYS A 16 23.42 -3.63 -10.61
CA LYS A 16 23.60 -2.78 -11.80
C LYS A 16 22.60 -1.62 -11.86
N VAL A 17 21.71 -1.51 -10.88
CA VAL A 17 20.72 -0.44 -10.78
C VAL A 17 20.99 0.37 -9.51
N ASP A 18 21.14 1.69 -9.66
CA ASP A 18 21.30 2.60 -8.52
C ASP A 18 19.93 2.92 -7.89
N ILE A 19 19.51 2.09 -6.93
CA ILE A 19 18.23 2.24 -6.23
C ILE A 19 18.40 3.18 -5.03
N LYS A 20 17.86 4.39 -5.15
CA LYS A 20 17.87 5.41 -4.08
C LYS A 20 16.57 5.36 -3.27
N ALA A 21 16.69 5.34 -1.96
CA ALA A 21 15.55 5.46 -1.06
C ALA A 21 15.19 6.95 -0.91
N LEU A 22 14.04 7.35 -1.46
CA LEU A 22 13.52 8.71 -1.41
C LEU A 22 12.06 8.70 -0.96
N GLY A 23 11.64 9.74 -0.26
CA GLY A 23 10.23 9.98 0.01
C GLY A 23 9.47 10.34 -1.28
N PRO A 24 8.13 10.18 -1.34
CA PRO A 24 7.38 10.44 -2.57
C PRO A 24 7.55 11.85 -3.14
N GLY A 25 7.63 12.87 -2.28
CA GLY A 25 7.90 14.25 -2.70
C GLY A 25 9.29 14.42 -3.32
N ASP A 26 10.34 13.98 -2.62
CA ASP A 26 11.72 14.06 -3.09
C ASP A 26 11.94 13.28 -4.40
N ALA A 27 11.35 12.09 -4.51
CA ALA A 27 11.41 11.27 -5.73
C ALA A 27 10.71 11.95 -6.92
N THR A 28 9.55 12.57 -6.68
CA THR A 28 8.82 13.36 -7.70
C THR A 28 9.66 14.53 -8.19
N THR A 29 10.29 15.27 -7.27
CA THR A 29 11.20 16.37 -7.60
C THR A 29 12.43 15.89 -8.37
N ALA A 30 13.06 14.80 -7.92
CA ALA A 30 14.25 14.25 -8.57
C ALA A 30 13.95 13.78 -10.00
N LEU A 31 12.81 13.12 -10.23
CA LEU A 31 12.40 12.69 -11.58
C LEU A 31 12.15 13.90 -12.49
N THR A 32 11.41 14.90 -11.99
CA THR A 32 11.12 16.15 -12.73
C THR A 32 12.42 16.88 -13.10
N ALA A 33 13.39 16.91 -12.18
CA ALA A 33 14.71 17.49 -12.38
C ALA A 33 15.66 16.61 -13.20
N LYS A 34 15.21 15.44 -13.69
CA LYS A 34 15.98 14.46 -14.47
C LYS A 34 17.24 13.96 -13.75
N GLN A 35 17.19 13.88 -12.42
CA GLN A 35 18.27 13.35 -11.58
C GLN A 35 18.20 11.83 -11.38
N ILE A 36 17.05 11.24 -11.71
CA ILE A 36 16.79 9.81 -11.71
C ILE A 36 15.98 9.45 -12.96
N ASP A 37 16.12 8.21 -13.42
CA ASP A 37 15.48 7.74 -14.66
C ASP A 37 14.04 7.24 -14.47
N ALA A 38 13.72 6.76 -13.27
CA ALA A 38 12.41 6.19 -12.93
C ALA A 38 12.13 6.28 -11.42
N VAL A 39 10.86 6.15 -11.06
CA VAL A 39 10.41 6.06 -9.67
C VAL A 39 9.44 4.90 -9.48
N PHE A 40 9.45 4.30 -8.30
CA PHE A 40 8.43 3.35 -7.84
C PHE A 40 7.78 3.93 -6.59
N LEU A 41 6.58 4.52 -6.75
CA LEU A 41 5.89 5.30 -5.72
C LEU A 41 4.42 4.90 -5.62
N PRO A 42 3.83 4.98 -4.41
CA PRO A 42 2.39 4.83 -4.27
C PRO A 42 1.63 6.02 -4.85
N HIS A 43 0.41 5.77 -5.28
CA HIS A 43 -0.56 6.82 -5.60
C HIS A 43 -0.79 7.74 -4.40
N PRO A 44 -0.92 9.07 -4.59
CA PRO A 44 -1.15 9.78 -5.87
C PRO A 44 0.11 10.35 -6.55
N SER A 45 1.34 9.99 -6.14
CA SER A 45 2.55 10.58 -6.72
C SER A 45 2.73 10.32 -8.23
N PRO A 46 2.50 9.09 -8.75
CA PRO A 46 2.52 8.85 -10.20
C PRO A 46 1.51 9.72 -10.97
N ALA A 47 0.28 9.83 -10.46
CA ALA A 47 -0.76 10.69 -11.04
C ALA A 47 -0.32 12.17 -11.14
N LEU A 48 0.32 12.70 -10.09
CA LEU A 48 0.85 14.05 -10.11
C LEU A 48 1.95 14.25 -11.17
N LEU A 49 2.83 13.25 -11.35
CA LEU A 49 3.87 13.28 -12.38
C LEU A 49 3.27 13.27 -13.79
N GLU A 50 2.25 12.45 -14.02
CA GLU A 50 1.55 12.33 -15.30
C GLU A 50 0.82 13.62 -15.68
N ILE A 51 0.00 14.15 -14.76
CA ILE A 51 -0.78 15.38 -15.00
C ILE A 51 0.14 16.56 -15.31
N ASN A 52 1.29 16.64 -14.63
CA ASN A 52 2.27 17.71 -14.86
C ASN A 52 3.18 17.46 -16.08
N GLY A 53 3.02 16.34 -16.81
CA GLY A 53 3.85 16.00 -17.97
C GLY A 53 5.30 15.67 -17.62
N ASN A 54 5.59 15.35 -16.36
CA ASN A 54 6.93 15.06 -15.84
C ASN A 54 7.26 13.56 -15.80
N GLY A 55 6.32 12.70 -16.19
CA GLY A 55 6.51 11.27 -16.24
C GLY A 55 5.29 10.56 -16.83
N LYS A 56 5.40 9.24 -16.95
CA LYS A 56 4.29 8.34 -17.26
C LYS A 56 4.47 7.04 -16.50
N SER A 57 3.38 6.44 -16.05
CA SER A 57 3.37 5.09 -15.49
C SER A 57 3.62 4.09 -16.62
N VAL A 58 4.45 3.09 -16.35
CA VAL A 58 4.86 2.09 -17.35
C VAL A 58 4.49 0.66 -16.96
N VAL A 59 4.34 0.39 -15.66
CA VAL A 59 3.87 -0.88 -15.12
C VAL A 59 3.30 -0.65 -13.72
N GLU A 60 2.17 -1.26 -13.44
CA GLU A 60 1.53 -1.18 -12.12
C GLU A 60 2.10 -2.20 -11.14
N SER A 61 2.00 -1.93 -9.85
CA SER A 61 2.59 -2.77 -8.81
C SER A 61 1.94 -4.15 -8.72
N GLY A 62 0.64 -4.24 -9.01
CA GLY A 62 -0.13 -5.47 -9.09
C GLY A 62 0.25 -6.33 -10.30
N GLU A 63 0.76 -5.72 -11.38
CA GLU A 63 1.37 -6.46 -12.49
C GLU A 63 2.76 -6.99 -12.09
N MET A 64 3.54 -6.18 -11.35
CA MET A 64 4.87 -6.59 -10.88
C MET A 64 4.79 -7.78 -9.90
N TRP A 65 3.83 -7.75 -8.99
CA TRP A 65 3.57 -8.81 -8.04
C TRP A 65 2.07 -8.91 -7.73
N PRO A 66 1.35 -9.81 -8.43
CA PRO A 66 -0.07 -10.00 -8.24
C PRO A 66 -0.43 -10.34 -6.79
N GLY A 67 -1.38 -9.57 -6.24
CA GLY A 67 -1.89 -9.77 -4.90
C GLY A 67 -0.95 -9.35 -3.77
N HIS A 68 0.16 -8.64 -4.02
CA HIS A 68 1.01 -8.21 -2.92
C HIS A 68 0.27 -7.25 -1.97
N ALA A 69 0.39 -7.48 -0.66
CA ALA A 69 -0.15 -6.56 0.34
C ALA A 69 0.70 -5.28 0.38
N CYS A 70 0.05 -4.12 0.56
CA CYS A 70 0.74 -2.82 0.68
C CYS A 70 0.58 -2.26 2.10
N CYS A 71 -0.61 -1.74 2.42
CA CYS A 71 -0.90 -1.11 3.70
C CYS A 71 -1.84 -2.00 4.53
N VAL A 72 -1.62 -2.04 5.84
CA VAL A 72 -2.47 -2.76 6.80
C VAL A 72 -2.78 -1.88 8.00
N LEU A 73 -3.93 -2.12 8.64
CA LEU A 73 -4.23 -1.57 9.94
C LEU A 73 -3.46 -2.36 11.01
N LEU A 74 -2.47 -1.72 11.65
CA LEU A 74 -1.70 -2.31 12.74
C LEU A 74 -2.15 -1.77 14.09
N VAL A 75 -2.45 -2.67 15.02
CA VAL A 75 -2.79 -2.34 16.41
C VAL A 75 -1.82 -3.03 17.35
N SER A 76 -1.35 -2.30 18.37
CA SER A 76 -0.43 -2.90 19.36
C SER A 76 -1.11 -4.02 20.16
N GLY A 77 -0.37 -5.08 20.45
CA GLY A 77 -0.86 -6.17 21.29
C GLY A 77 -1.27 -5.74 22.71
N LYS A 78 -0.68 -4.64 23.23
CA LYS A 78 -1.10 -4.03 24.50
C LYS A 78 -2.53 -3.52 24.39
N LEU A 79 -2.85 -2.75 23.36
CA LEU A 79 -4.19 -2.19 23.16
C LEU A 79 -5.24 -3.30 22.94
N ILE A 80 -4.89 -4.35 22.19
CA ILE A 80 -5.75 -5.51 21.99
C ILE A 80 -6.12 -6.18 23.33
N ARG A 81 -5.16 -6.35 24.23
CA ARG A 81 -5.40 -7.00 25.54
C ARG A 81 -6.11 -6.10 26.54
N GLU A 82 -5.73 -4.83 26.60
CA GLU A 82 -6.22 -3.90 27.62
C GLU A 82 -7.55 -3.25 27.24
N ASN A 83 -7.83 -3.06 25.95
CA ASN A 83 -9.07 -2.42 25.50
C ASN A 83 -9.60 -3.04 24.18
N PRO A 84 -10.03 -4.31 24.20
CA PRO A 84 -10.51 -5.01 23.01
C PRO A 84 -11.75 -4.35 22.39
N GLU A 85 -12.64 -3.75 23.18
CA GLU A 85 -13.84 -3.08 22.65
C GLU A 85 -13.48 -1.82 21.86
N LEU A 86 -12.48 -1.04 22.30
CA LEU A 86 -11.97 0.07 21.49
C LEU A 86 -11.37 -0.43 20.18
N VAL A 87 -10.65 -1.56 20.18
CA VAL A 87 -10.10 -2.14 18.95
C VAL A 87 -11.22 -2.59 18.01
N LYS A 88 -12.30 -3.20 18.52
CA LYS A 88 -13.48 -3.54 17.73
C LYS A 88 -14.13 -2.30 17.10
N GLU A 89 -14.22 -1.19 17.81
CA GLU A 89 -14.72 0.06 17.22
C GLU A 89 -13.79 0.62 16.15
N ILE A 90 -12.47 0.56 16.33
CA ILE A 90 -11.51 0.94 15.29
C ILE A 90 -11.71 0.06 14.04
N ILE A 91 -11.89 -1.25 14.21
CA ILE A 91 -12.16 -2.18 13.10
C ILE A 91 -13.48 -1.81 12.40
N ASN A 92 -14.56 -1.60 13.15
CA ASN A 92 -15.87 -1.22 12.62
C ASN A 92 -15.80 0.09 11.80
N ILE A 93 -15.08 1.09 12.32
CA ILE A 93 -14.85 2.36 11.59
C ILE A 93 -14.03 2.11 10.32
N HIS A 94 -13.01 1.26 10.38
CA HIS A 94 -12.17 0.94 9.23
C HIS A 94 -12.93 0.21 8.11
N ILE A 95 -13.82 -0.73 8.47
CA ILE A 95 -14.74 -1.39 7.53
C ILE A 95 -15.60 -0.34 6.83
N LYS A 96 -16.32 0.48 7.61
CA LYS A 96 -17.21 1.52 7.08
C LYS A 96 -16.47 2.52 6.20
N ALA A 97 -15.27 2.96 6.60
CA ALA A 97 -14.46 3.88 5.81
C ALA A 97 -14.03 3.25 4.47
N THR A 98 -13.69 1.96 4.47
CA THR A 98 -13.30 1.22 3.26
C THR A 98 -14.47 1.09 2.29
N GLU A 99 -15.65 0.70 2.79
CA GLU A 99 -16.88 0.64 2.00
C GLU A 99 -17.29 2.03 1.48
N TYR A 100 -17.17 3.05 2.32
CA TYR A 100 -17.51 4.42 1.96
C TYR A 100 -16.64 4.96 0.81
N ILE A 101 -15.35 4.64 0.76
CA ILE A 101 -14.47 5.02 -0.35
C ILE A 101 -14.97 4.45 -1.67
N LYS A 102 -15.43 3.20 -1.66
CA LYS A 102 -15.97 2.51 -2.83
C LYS A 102 -17.29 3.14 -3.29
N ASP A 103 -18.17 3.43 -2.34
CA ASP A 103 -19.53 3.89 -2.64
C ASP A 103 -19.61 5.41 -2.91
N ASN A 104 -18.65 6.18 -2.39
CA ASN A 104 -18.62 7.64 -2.48
C ASN A 104 -17.24 8.15 -2.96
N PRO A 105 -16.77 7.76 -4.16
CA PRO A 105 -15.41 8.05 -4.61
C PRO A 105 -15.15 9.55 -4.73
N GLU A 106 -16.14 10.34 -5.16
CA GLU A 106 -15.98 11.80 -5.30
C GLU A 106 -15.82 12.54 -3.97
N GLU A 107 -16.64 12.21 -2.98
CA GLU A 107 -16.56 12.80 -1.66
C GLU A 107 -15.29 12.34 -0.94
N SER A 108 -14.92 11.08 -1.12
CA SER A 108 -13.66 10.53 -0.62
C SER A 108 -12.44 11.23 -1.21
N ALA A 109 -12.44 11.53 -2.51
CA ALA A 109 -11.39 12.29 -3.16
C ALA A 109 -11.31 13.73 -2.64
N GLU A 110 -12.45 14.35 -2.34
CA GLU A 110 -12.52 15.68 -1.75
C GLU A 110 -11.97 15.71 -0.31
N ILE A 111 -12.28 14.71 0.50
CA ILE A 111 -11.70 14.54 1.85
C ILE A 111 -10.18 14.34 1.76
N ALA A 112 -9.72 13.44 0.87
CA ALA A 112 -8.32 13.14 0.67
C ALA A 112 -7.54 14.35 0.12
N SER A 113 -8.11 15.09 -0.83
CA SER A 113 -7.59 16.35 -1.38
C SER A 113 -7.18 17.33 -0.27
N ARG A 114 -8.10 17.61 0.67
CA ARG A 114 -7.84 18.49 1.82
C ARG A 114 -6.70 17.98 2.71
N LYS A 115 -6.62 16.66 2.92
CA LYS A 115 -5.60 16.05 3.76
C LYS A 115 -4.22 16.04 3.11
N LEU A 116 -4.17 15.84 1.80
CA LEU A 116 -2.95 15.71 1.01
C LEU A 116 -2.41 17.04 0.49
N GLY A 117 -3.23 18.10 0.51
CA GLY A 117 -2.87 19.39 -0.08
C GLY A 117 -2.77 19.34 -1.60
N LEU A 118 -3.51 18.42 -2.23
CA LEU A 118 -3.60 18.25 -3.69
C LEU A 118 -4.97 18.68 -4.17
N THR A 119 -5.13 18.94 -5.47
CA THR A 119 -6.46 19.23 -6.02
C THR A 119 -7.32 17.97 -6.05
N LYS A 120 -8.66 18.12 -5.95
CA LYS A 120 -9.60 17.01 -6.13
C LYS A 120 -9.39 16.29 -7.46
N GLU A 121 -9.04 17.03 -8.51
CA GLU A 121 -8.73 16.47 -9.84
C GLU A 121 -7.55 15.49 -9.80
N VAL A 122 -6.43 15.85 -9.18
CA VAL A 122 -5.27 14.95 -9.05
C VAL A 122 -5.63 13.68 -8.26
N VAL A 123 -6.39 13.83 -7.17
CA VAL A 123 -6.82 12.69 -6.35
C VAL A 123 -7.79 11.79 -7.11
N MET A 124 -8.78 12.36 -7.81
CA MET A 124 -9.72 11.60 -8.63
C MET A 124 -9.00 10.84 -9.76
N TYR A 125 -8.10 11.51 -10.48
CA TYR A 125 -7.29 10.86 -11.50
C TYR A 125 -6.47 9.72 -10.89
N SER A 126 -5.85 9.95 -9.73
CA SER A 126 -5.12 8.91 -9.02
C SER A 126 -5.99 7.72 -8.62
N MET A 127 -7.22 7.93 -8.17
CA MET A 127 -8.12 6.85 -7.77
C MET A 127 -8.58 6.02 -8.97
N GLN A 128 -8.73 6.66 -10.14
CA GLN A 128 -9.19 6.00 -11.37
C GLN A 128 -8.10 5.24 -12.10
N ASN A 129 -6.83 5.67 -11.97
CA ASN A 129 -5.68 5.11 -12.68
C ASN A 129 -4.74 4.31 -11.74
N SER A 130 -5.28 3.81 -10.62
CA SER A 130 -4.54 2.99 -9.67
C SER A 130 -5.09 1.57 -9.65
N ASP A 131 -4.20 0.58 -9.51
CA ASP A 131 -4.51 -0.84 -9.25
C ASP A 131 -4.93 -1.16 -7.80
N THR A 132 -4.69 -0.23 -6.88
CA THR A 132 -5.05 -0.34 -5.47
C THR A 132 -6.50 -0.79 -5.25
N THR A 133 -6.65 -1.93 -4.56
CA THR A 133 -7.94 -2.40 -4.04
C THR A 133 -7.98 -2.19 -2.52
N PHE A 134 -9.01 -1.49 -2.03
CA PHE A 134 -9.22 -1.33 -0.59
C PHE A 134 -9.93 -2.56 -0.01
N ILE A 135 -9.23 -3.31 0.82
CA ILE A 135 -9.73 -4.54 1.46
C ILE A 135 -9.75 -4.32 2.97
N HIS A 136 -10.91 -4.51 3.60
CA HIS A 136 -11.04 -4.42 5.05
C HIS A 136 -11.01 -5.79 5.74
N ASN A 137 -11.26 -6.88 5.01
CA ASN A 137 -11.31 -8.22 5.59
C ASN A 137 -9.90 -8.84 5.65
N PRO A 138 -9.32 -9.02 6.85
CA PRO A 138 -7.98 -9.58 7.00
C PRO A 138 -7.90 -11.04 6.53
N ASN A 139 -9.00 -11.79 6.51
CA ASN A 139 -9.03 -13.17 6.02
C ASN A 139 -8.68 -13.26 4.52
N ASP A 140 -8.99 -12.21 3.74
CA ASP A 140 -8.79 -12.20 2.29
C ASP A 140 -7.32 -11.93 1.89
N ILE A 141 -6.50 -11.49 2.85
CA ILE A 141 -5.09 -11.13 2.61
C ILE A 141 -4.09 -12.05 3.30
N ILE A 142 -4.54 -13.12 3.97
CA ILE A 142 -3.66 -14.04 4.72
C ILE A 142 -2.55 -14.60 3.83
N SER A 143 -2.91 -15.16 2.68
CA SER A 143 -1.96 -15.77 1.74
C SER A 143 -0.95 -14.74 1.20
N TYR A 144 -1.43 -13.52 0.93
CA TYR A 144 -0.59 -12.42 0.46
C TYR A 144 0.41 -11.97 1.51
N MET A 145 0.01 -11.91 2.78
CA MET A 145 0.88 -11.56 3.89
C MET A 145 1.92 -12.65 4.18
N GLU A 146 1.58 -13.93 4.02
CA GLU A 146 2.55 -15.02 4.11
C GLU A 146 3.56 -14.99 2.97
N ALA A 147 3.12 -14.74 1.74
CA ALA A 147 4.01 -14.53 0.61
C ALA A 147 4.95 -13.33 0.85
N TYR A 148 4.43 -12.25 1.42
CA TYR A 148 5.21 -11.08 1.81
C TYR A 148 6.29 -11.42 2.83
N ALA A 149 5.92 -12.15 3.88
CA ALA A 149 6.86 -12.56 4.92
C ALA A 149 7.94 -13.52 4.41
N LYS A 150 7.58 -14.41 3.48
CA LYS A 150 8.55 -15.28 2.80
C LYS A 150 9.55 -14.48 1.98
N GLU A 151 9.09 -13.54 1.17
CA GLU A 151 9.98 -12.70 0.35
C GLU A 151 10.90 -11.84 1.23
N HIS A 152 10.40 -11.28 2.33
CA HIS A 152 11.22 -10.58 3.32
C HIS A 152 12.32 -11.47 3.92
N TYR A 153 12.03 -12.75 4.17
CA TYR A 153 13.00 -13.70 4.69
C TYR A 153 14.05 -14.08 3.63
N ASP A 154 13.61 -14.40 2.41
CA ASP A 154 14.48 -14.78 1.30
C ASP A 154 15.43 -13.66 0.89
N LEU A 155 14.98 -12.39 0.97
CA LEU A 155 15.80 -11.20 0.74
C LEU A 155 16.68 -10.82 1.96
N GLY A 156 16.60 -11.57 3.07
CA GLY A 156 17.42 -11.36 4.26
C GLY A 156 17.00 -10.17 5.13
N TYR A 157 15.79 -9.62 4.96
CA TYR A 157 15.28 -8.53 5.79
C TYR A 157 14.79 -9.00 7.16
N THR A 158 14.43 -10.27 7.30
CA THR A 158 14.06 -10.88 8.58
C THR A 158 14.95 -12.07 8.91
N LYS A 159 15.23 -12.28 10.21
CA LYS A 159 16.02 -13.42 10.69
C LYS A 159 15.23 -14.72 10.78
N LYS A 160 13.89 -14.61 10.86
CA LYS A 160 12.95 -15.71 11.00
C LYS A 160 11.89 -15.56 9.91
N LEU A 161 11.53 -16.69 9.29
CA LEU A 161 10.34 -16.79 8.46
C LEU A 161 9.09 -16.65 9.36
N LEU A 162 8.37 -15.56 9.18
CA LEU A 162 7.10 -15.30 9.86
C LEU A 162 5.95 -15.96 9.09
N THR A 163 4.98 -16.48 9.83
CA THR A 163 3.76 -17.11 9.30
C THR A 163 2.56 -16.19 9.51
N ALA A 164 1.40 -16.49 8.92
CA ALA A 164 0.18 -15.73 9.18
C ALA A 164 -0.14 -15.62 10.68
N LYS A 165 0.13 -16.68 11.45
CA LYS A 165 -0.09 -16.71 12.91
C LYS A 165 0.81 -15.74 13.68
N ASP A 166 1.99 -15.42 13.14
CA ASP A 166 2.88 -14.42 13.73
C ASP A 166 2.45 -12.98 13.36
N LEU A 167 1.65 -12.80 12.29
CA LEU A 167 1.43 -11.51 11.63
C LEU A 167 0.01 -10.97 11.76
N ILE A 168 -1.00 -11.86 11.80
CA ILE A 168 -2.42 -11.50 11.68
C ILE A 168 -3.21 -12.14 12.82
N ASP A 169 -4.00 -11.33 13.51
CA ASP A 169 -5.04 -11.78 14.45
C ASP A 169 -6.41 -11.35 13.91
N THR A 170 -7.20 -12.32 13.45
CA THR A 170 -8.53 -12.07 12.87
C THR A 170 -9.65 -12.09 13.91
N LYS A 171 -9.38 -12.49 15.16
CA LYS A 171 -10.44 -12.82 16.13
C LYS A 171 -11.39 -11.64 16.38
N LEU A 172 -10.83 -10.46 16.63
CA LEU A 172 -11.64 -9.27 16.90
C LEU A 172 -12.41 -8.81 15.66
N TYR A 173 -11.84 -9.00 14.46
CA TYR A 173 -12.55 -8.72 13.21
C TYR A 173 -13.73 -9.67 13.03
N ASP A 174 -13.51 -10.97 13.21
CA ASP A 174 -14.54 -12.02 13.08
C ASP A 174 -15.68 -11.84 14.10
N GLU A 175 -15.39 -11.28 15.28
CA GLU A 175 -16.40 -10.88 16.26
C GLU A 175 -17.22 -9.65 15.85
N VAL A 176 -16.60 -8.68 15.16
CA VAL A 176 -17.28 -7.47 14.67
C VAL A 176 -18.28 -7.82 13.57
N ILE A 177 -17.91 -8.65 12.60
CA ILE A 177 -18.75 -8.95 11.43
C ILE A 177 -19.90 -9.94 11.71
N LYS A 178 -19.88 -10.62 12.87
CA LYS A 178 -20.94 -11.56 13.28
C LYS A 178 -22.13 -10.88 13.98
N LYS A 179 -21.96 -9.61 14.39
CA LYS A 179 -23.01 -8.82 15.05
C LYS A 179 -23.89 -8.15 14.00
#